data_AF-A0A972EV85-F1
#
_entry.id   AF-A0A972EV85-F1
#
_cell.length_a   1.000
_cell.length_b   1.000
_cell.length_c   1.000
_cell.angle_alpha   90.00
_cell.angle_beta   90.00
_cell.angle_gamma   90.00
#
_symmetry.space_group_name_H-M   'P 1'
#
loop_
_entity.id
_entity.type
_entity.pdbx_description
1 polymer ?
#
loop_
_entity_poly.entity_id
_entity_poly.type
_entity_poly.pdbx_seq_one_letter_code
_entity_poly.pdbx_strand_id
1 'polypeptide(L)'
;MKTKFKLGGILAIIAAIIGIIGHYALFFQFYQAGMHAEAAEPGCEILLEWVHPLLANMGLLAAALFIVSAYGFFTQRRWAFSLSVFGLILTLLGSFFVNIPFMAAGLPPVYFALFFPYTIIYFLMMVLVQRLSWSRTLLALLTGICYILCWMNGIASTSRIITIGADLFTLVQKLHFVAMVGMAVVTAGILLKPREWQRVLGLSAGVTELIVGIPLGIVTTQELGRFSLFSLAPILSLVLVIIFVWPGVWKKWTGGEEKAE
;
A
#
# COMPACT_ATOMS: atom_id res chain seq x y z
N MET A 1 -3.48 25.37 -9.35
CA MET A 1 -4.73 24.58 -9.54
C MET A 1 -5.66 24.79 -8.35
N LYS A 2 -6.97 24.98 -8.58
CA LYS A 2 -7.95 25.26 -7.51
C LYS A 2 -8.62 23.96 -7.05
N THR A 3 -8.29 23.50 -5.84
CA THR A 3 -8.88 22.32 -5.19
C THR A 3 -10.39 22.45 -5.05
N LYS A 4 -11.16 21.38 -5.35
CA LYS A 4 -12.61 21.34 -5.12
C LYS A 4 -12.92 20.96 -3.67
N PHE A 5 -12.79 21.92 -2.75
CA PHE A 5 -12.91 21.70 -1.30
C PHE A 5 -14.21 21.00 -0.87
N LYS A 6 -15.37 21.42 -1.35
CA LYS A 6 -16.66 20.80 -0.97
C LYS A 6 -16.73 19.32 -1.35
N LEU A 7 -16.30 18.97 -2.56
CA LEU A 7 -16.25 17.58 -3.02
C LEU A 7 -15.24 16.77 -2.20
N GLY A 8 -14.06 17.34 -1.92
CA GLY A 8 -13.06 16.71 -1.06
C GLY A 8 -13.58 16.39 0.34
N GLY A 9 -14.33 17.32 0.94
CA GLY A 9 -14.95 17.11 2.25
C GLY A 9 -15.99 15.98 2.24
N ILE A 10 -16.85 15.94 1.22
CA ILE A 10 -17.86 14.88 1.06
C ILE A 10 -17.20 13.50 0.88
N LEU A 11 -16.21 13.41 -0.02
CA LEU A 11 -15.50 12.15 -0.25
C LEU A 11 -14.71 11.69 0.97
N ALA A 12 -14.12 12.61 1.72
CA ALA A 12 -13.44 12.29 2.98
C ALA A 12 -14.43 11.77 4.05
N ILE A 13 -15.64 12.34 4.15
CA ILE A 13 -16.69 11.79 5.04
C ILE A 13 -17.06 10.38 4.61
N ILE A 14 -17.30 10.15 3.32
CA ILE A 14 -17.65 8.81 2.80
C ILE A 14 -16.53 7.81 3.13
N ALA A 15 -15.27 8.18 2.88
CA ALA A 15 -14.09 7.37 3.18
C ALA A 15 -13.98 7.04 4.68
N ALA A 16 -14.27 8.01 5.55
CA ALA A 16 -14.29 7.83 7.00
C ALA A 16 -15.40 6.88 7.45
N ILE A 17 -16.62 7.02 6.92
CA ILE A 17 -17.76 6.16 7.23
C ILE A 17 -17.48 4.71 6.81
N ILE A 18 -16.98 4.51 5.58
CA ILE A 18 -16.52 3.19 5.11
C ILE A 18 -15.44 2.63 6.06
N GLY A 19 -14.54 3.49 6.53
CA GLY A 19 -13.43 3.09 7.38
C GLY A 19 -13.89 2.61 8.75
N ILE A 20 -14.71 3.40 9.43
CA ILE A 20 -15.25 3.06 10.74
C ILE A 20 -16.16 1.84 10.63
N ILE A 21 -17.23 1.94 9.84
CA ILE A 21 -18.27 0.90 9.81
C ILE A 21 -17.71 -0.37 9.19
N GLY A 22 -17.02 -0.25 8.05
CA GLY A 22 -16.52 -1.38 7.29
C GLY A 22 -15.47 -2.19 8.05
N HIS A 23 -14.47 -1.53 8.65
CA HIS A 23 -13.44 -2.27 9.39
C HIS A 23 -14.00 -2.90 10.66
N TYR A 24 -14.88 -2.22 11.42
CA TYR A 24 -15.50 -2.84 12.59
C TYR A 24 -16.40 -4.02 12.21
N ALA A 25 -17.29 -3.84 11.23
CA ALA A 25 -18.23 -4.89 10.82
C ALA A 25 -17.48 -6.14 10.33
N LEU A 26 -16.53 -5.98 9.41
CA LEU A 26 -15.78 -7.10 8.88
C LEU A 26 -14.86 -7.74 9.93
N PHE A 27 -14.24 -6.94 10.81
CA PHE A 27 -13.38 -7.48 11.85
C PHE A 27 -14.18 -8.34 12.83
N PHE A 28 -15.27 -7.82 13.40
CA PHE A 28 -16.06 -8.59 14.35
C PHE A 28 -16.77 -9.80 13.74
N GLN A 29 -17.12 -9.74 12.45
CA GLN A 29 -17.75 -10.86 11.76
C GLN A 29 -16.75 -11.98 11.39
N PHE A 30 -15.54 -11.62 10.98
CA PHE A 30 -14.61 -12.59 10.37
C PHE A 30 -13.34 -12.86 11.17
N TYR A 31 -13.01 -12.08 12.20
CA TYR A 31 -11.78 -12.30 12.97
C TYR A 31 -11.78 -13.68 13.65
N GLN A 32 -12.86 -14.03 14.37
CA GLN A 32 -12.97 -15.34 15.01
C GLN A 32 -13.05 -16.48 13.98
N ALA A 33 -13.74 -16.27 12.86
CA ALA A 33 -13.75 -17.24 11.77
C ALA A 33 -12.35 -17.48 11.19
N GLY A 34 -11.54 -16.43 11.08
CA GLY A 34 -10.11 -16.51 10.72
C GLY A 34 -9.29 -17.29 11.72
N MET A 35 -9.44 -17.00 13.01
CA MET A 35 -8.70 -17.68 14.08
C MET A 35 -9.04 -19.17 14.23
N HIS A 36 -10.19 -19.60 13.74
CA HIS A 36 -10.64 -20.99 13.78
C HIS A 36 -10.61 -21.70 12.42
N ALA A 37 -10.15 -21.02 11.36
CA ALA A 37 -9.98 -21.63 10.06
C ALA A 37 -8.77 -22.57 10.08
N GLU A 38 -8.92 -23.75 9.51
CA GLU A 38 -7.82 -24.71 9.37
C GLU A 38 -6.75 -24.09 8.45
N ALA A 39 -5.54 -23.92 8.98
CA ALA A 39 -4.47 -23.27 8.26
C ALA A 39 -4.03 -24.11 7.06
N ALA A 40 -4.11 -23.55 5.84
CA ALA A 40 -3.60 -24.27 4.66
C ALA A 40 -2.08 -24.44 4.68
N GLU A 41 -1.35 -23.59 5.41
CA GLU A 41 0.08 -23.73 5.67
C GLU A 41 0.40 -23.33 7.12
N PRO A 42 1.41 -23.96 7.76
CA PRO A 42 1.90 -23.53 9.07
C PRO A 42 2.20 -22.03 9.08
N GLY A 43 1.72 -21.30 10.09
CA GLY A 43 1.93 -19.86 10.29
C GLY A 43 0.88 -18.92 9.69
N CYS A 44 -0.07 -19.42 8.90
CA CYS A 44 -1.24 -18.63 8.50
C CYS A 44 -2.04 -18.12 9.73
N GLU A 45 -2.10 -18.90 10.80
CA GLU A 45 -2.73 -18.51 12.08
C GLU A 45 -2.08 -17.28 12.70
N ILE A 46 -0.74 -17.25 12.74
CA ILE A 46 0.03 -16.12 13.30
C ILE A 46 -0.18 -14.86 12.46
N LEU A 47 -0.30 -15.03 11.14
CA LEU A 47 -0.66 -13.93 10.24
C LEU A 47 -2.06 -13.39 10.53
N LEU A 48 -3.04 -14.25 10.79
CA LEU A 48 -4.40 -13.81 11.13
C LEU A 48 -4.46 -13.19 12.53
N GLU A 49 -3.77 -13.76 13.51
CA GLU A 49 -3.76 -13.27 14.89
C GLU A 49 -3.16 -11.87 15.01
N TRP A 50 -2.05 -11.60 14.33
CA TRP A 50 -1.31 -10.33 14.49
C TRP A 50 -1.52 -9.36 13.36
N VAL A 51 -1.58 -9.83 12.11
CA VAL A 51 -1.63 -8.96 10.93
C VAL A 51 -3.05 -8.48 10.66
N HIS A 52 -4.08 -9.30 10.91
CA HIS A 52 -5.47 -8.84 10.71
C HIS A 52 -5.83 -7.68 11.66
N PRO A 53 -5.59 -7.73 12.99
CA PRO A 53 -5.83 -6.58 13.86
C PRO A 53 -4.98 -5.37 13.50
N LEU A 54 -3.72 -5.56 13.13
CA LEU A 54 -2.85 -4.46 12.71
C LEU A 54 -3.40 -3.73 11.48
N LEU A 55 -3.87 -4.46 10.48
CA LEU A 55 -4.43 -3.88 9.26
C LEU A 55 -5.80 -3.25 9.48
N ALA A 56 -6.62 -3.83 10.36
CA ALA A 56 -7.85 -3.21 10.81
C ALA A 56 -7.56 -1.87 11.51
N ASN A 57 -6.54 -1.82 12.37
CA ASN A 57 -6.09 -0.60 13.03
C ASN A 57 -5.58 0.46 12.04
N MET A 58 -4.87 0.06 10.98
CA MET A 58 -4.49 0.98 9.89
C MET A 58 -5.72 1.59 9.20
N GLY A 59 -6.76 0.79 8.97
CA GLY A 59 -8.04 1.26 8.43
C GLY A 59 -8.78 2.24 9.35
N LEU A 60 -8.81 1.95 10.66
CA LEU A 60 -9.41 2.83 11.67
C LEU A 60 -8.62 4.14 11.82
N LEU A 61 -7.29 4.06 11.82
CA LEU A 61 -6.43 5.24 11.81
C LEU A 61 -6.66 6.08 10.54
N ALA A 62 -6.75 5.43 9.37
CA ALA A 62 -7.10 6.11 8.12
C ALA A 62 -8.46 6.81 8.21
N ALA A 63 -9.46 6.18 8.83
CA ALA A 63 -10.77 6.79 9.04
C ALA A 63 -10.69 8.06 9.91
N ALA A 64 -9.88 8.04 10.97
CA ALA A 64 -9.62 9.24 11.78
C ALA A 64 -8.96 10.35 10.95
N LEU A 65 -7.97 10.00 10.11
CA LEU A 65 -7.34 10.96 9.19
C LEU A 65 -8.35 11.54 8.19
N PHE A 66 -9.27 10.73 7.67
CA PHE A 66 -10.33 11.19 6.76
C PHE A 66 -11.32 12.13 7.44
N ILE A 67 -11.68 11.90 8.72
CA ILE A 67 -12.54 12.84 9.48
C ILE A 67 -11.86 14.19 9.62
N VAL A 68 -10.61 14.21 10.08
CA VAL A 68 -9.86 15.46 10.23
C VAL A 68 -9.65 16.12 8.87
N SER A 69 -9.38 15.33 7.83
CA SER A 69 -9.31 15.80 6.46
C SER A 69 -10.61 16.44 5.99
N ALA A 70 -11.77 15.88 6.34
CA ALA A 70 -13.07 16.44 5.96
C ALA A 70 -13.26 17.83 6.59
N TYR A 71 -12.98 17.97 7.88
CA TYR A 71 -12.95 19.28 8.55
C TYR A 71 -12.01 20.26 7.83
N GLY A 72 -10.80 19.79 7.49
CA GLY A 72 -9.84 20.58 6.72
C GLY A 72 -10.37 21.02 5.35
N PHE A 73 -11.07 20.15 4.63
CA PHE A 73 -11.66 20.51 3.34
C PHE A 73 -12.78 21.55 3.48
N PHE A 74 -13.71 21.37 4.42
CA PHE A 74 -14.80 22.33 4.63
C PHE A 74 -14.31 23.69 5.14
N THR A 75 -13.20 23.71 5.87
CA THR A 75 -12.52 24.93 6.33
C THR A 75 -11.40 25.41 5.39
N GLN A 76 -11.32 24.86 4.19
CA GLN A 76 -10.38 25.25 3.12
C GLN A 76 -8.89 25.23 3.51
N ARG A 77 -8.50 24.30 4.38
CA ARG A 77 -7.12 24.12 4.83
C ARG A 77 -6.28 23.33 3.84
N ARG A 78 -5.03 23.77 3.65
CA ARG A 78 -4.09 23.16 2.70
C ARG A 78 -3.66 21.74 3.09
N TRP A 79 -3.63 21.42 4.38
CA TRP A 79 -3.22 20.11 4.89
C TRP A 79 -4.30 19.02 4.72
N ALA A 80 -5.54 19.39 4.38
CA ALA A 80 -6.64 18.44 4.23
C ALA A 80 -6.31 17.34 3.22
N PHE A 81 -5.85 17.72 2.04
CA PHE A 81 -5.47 16.77 0.99
C PHE A 81 -4.34 15.83 1.44
N SER A 82 -3.37 16.32 2.21
CA SER A 82 -2.29 15.48 2.76
C SER A 82 -2.80 14.38 3.66
N LEU A 83 -3.73 14.70 4.58
CA LEU A 83 -4.32 13.68 5.46
C LEU A 83 -5.13 12.64 4.66
N SER A 84 -5.85 13.06 3.63
CA SER A 84 -6.52 12.12 2.73
C SER A 84 -5.56 11.20 1.98
N VAL A 85 -4.41 11.72 1.53
CA VAL A 85 -3.37 10.89 0.89
C VAL A 85 -2.83 9.84 1.86
N PHE A 86 -2.50 10.23 3.09
CA PHE A 86 -2.02 9.28 4.11
C PHE A 86 -3.09 8.26 4.49
N GLY A 87 -4.35 8.69 4.65
CA GLY A 87 -5.48 7.79 4.87
C GLY A 87 -5.65 6.78 3.73
N LEU A 88 -5.53 7.21 2.47
CA LEU A 88 -5.61 6.33 1.31
C LEU A 88 -4.47 5.29 1.27
N ILE A 89 -3.24 5.69 1.59
CA ILE A 89 -2.10 4.76 1.65
C ILE A 89 -2.36 3.66 2.69
N LEU A 90 -2.76 4.06 3.91
CA LEU A 90 -3.02 3.11 5.00
C LEU A 90 -4.21 2.20 4.71
N THR A 91 -5.33 2.75 4.25
CA THR A 91 -6.56 1.98 4.06
C THR A 91 -6.47 1.04 2.86
N LEU A 92 -5.75 1.41 1.79
CA LEU A 92 -5.56 0.53 0.63
C LEU A 92 -4.67 -0.65 0.99
N LEU A 93 -3.63 -0.46 1.81
CA LEU A 93 -2.88 -1.59 2.38
C LEU A 93 -3.79 -2.45 3.28
N GLY A 94 -4.45 -1.81 4.26
CA GLY A 94 -5.29 -2.46 5.26
C GLY A 94 -6.42 -3.30 4.68
N SER A 95 -7.06 -2.80 3.62
CA SER A 95 -8.17 -3.49 2.97
C SER A 95 -7.76 -4.46 1.86
N PHE A 96 -6.56 -4.33 1.29
CA PHE A 96 -6.07 -5.31 0.31
C PHE A 96 -5.49 -6.53 1.02
N PHE A 97 -4.56 -6.32 1.95
CA PHE A 97 -3.69 -7.39 2.41
C PHE A 97 -4.42 -8.44 3.27
N VAL A 98 -5.45 -8.07 4.03
CA VAL A 98 -6.24 -9.02 4.84
C VAL A 98 -6.83 -10.15 3.99
N ASN A 99 -7.12 -9.90 2.72
CA ASN A 99 -7.67 -10.92 1.84
C ASN A 99 -6.68 -12.04 1.52
N ILE A 100 -5.36 -11.78 1.56
CA ILE A 100 -4.34 -12.78 1.26
C ILE A 100 -4.34 -13.93 2.28
N PRO A 101 -4.20 -13.70 3.61
CA PRO A 101 -4.30 -14.76 4.59
C PRO A 101 -5.70 -15.36 4.68
N PHE A 102 -6.78 -14.60 4.40
CA PHE A 102 -8.13 -15.15 4.34
C PHE A 102 -8.26 -16.19 3.22
N MET A 103 -7.86 -15.84 1.99
CA MET A 103 -7.89 -16.78 0.86
C MET A 103 -6.94 -17.97 1.10
N ALA A 104 -5.79 -17.75 1.73
CA ALA A 104 -4.91 -18.84 2.12
C ALA A 104 -5.58 -19.78 3.12
N ALA A 105 -6.37 -19.27 4.08
CA ALA A 105 -7.14 -20.05 5.03
C ALA A 105 -8.50 -20.56 4.49
N GLY A 106 -8.75 -20.50 3.18
CA GLY A 106 -10.01 -20.93 2.56
C GLY A 106 -11.21 -20.03 2.84
N LEU A 107 -11.00 -18.84 3.41
CA LEU A 107 -12.03 -17.85 3.70
C LEU A 107 -12.26 -16.89 2.52
N PRO A 108 -13.49 -16.36 2.35
CA PRO A 108 -13.79 -15.43 1.29
C PRO A 108 -13.02 -14.10 1.46
N PRO A 109 -12.57 -13.43 0.36
CA PRO A 109 -11.83 -12.17 0.42
C PRO A 109 -12.76 -10.96 0.69
N VAL A 110 -13.34 -10.90 1.88
CA VAL A 110 -14.41 -9.94 2.23
C VAL A 110 -13.93 -8.50 2.34
N TYR A 111 -12.65 -8.25 2.60
CA TYR A 111 -12.10 -6.90 2.67
C TYR A 111 -11.97 -6.23 1.30
N PHE A 112 -12.11 -6.97 0.20
CA PHE A 112 -12.27 -6.36 -1.12
C PHE A 112 -13.52 -5.47 -1.23
N ALA A 113 -14.54 -5.72 -0.41
CA ALA A 113 -15.69 -4.81 -0.27
C ALA A 113 -15.29 -3.42 0.24
N LEU A 114 -14.15 -3.27 0.91
CA LEU A 114 -13.58 -1.97 1.32
C LEU A 114 -12.55 -1.47 0.31
N PHE A 115 -11.69 -2.36 -0.19
CA PHE A 115 -10.58 -2.02 -1.10
C PHE A 115 -11.05 -1.35 -2.39
N PHE A 116 -12.08 -1.89 -3.05
CA PHE A 116 -12.55 -1.33 -4.32
C PHE A 116 -13.19 0.05 -4.15
N PRO A 117 -14.07 0.30 -3.17
CA PRO A 117 -14.52 1.67 -2.86
C PRO A 117 -13.37 2.64 -2.57
N TYR A 118 -12.35 2.24 -1.81
CA TYR A 118 -11.20 3.11 -1.57
C TYR A 118 -10.38 3.38 -2.82
N THR A 119 -10.28 2.41 -3.73
CA THR A 119 -9.62 2.61 -5.03
C THR A 119 -10.40 3.61 -5.89
N ILE A 120 -11.73 3.57 -5.86
CA ILE A 120 -12.57 4.57 -6.53
C ILE A 120 -12.34 5.94 -5.89
N ILE A 121 -12.39 6.03 -4.55
CA ILE A 121 -12.15 7.29 -3.82
C ILE A 121 -10.76 7.85 -4.12
N TYR A 122 -9.73 7.01 -4.25
CA TYR A 122 -8.40 7.42 -4.69
C TYR A 122 -8.46 8.21 -6.00
N PHE A 123 -9.07 7.65 -7.06
CA PHE A 123 -9.19 8.35 -8.34
C PHE A 123 -10.03 9.62 -8.25
N LEU A 124 -11.15 9.59 -7.52
CA LEU A 124 -12.00 10.77 -7.32
C LEU A 124 -11.23 11.90 -6.62
N MET A 125 -10.45 11.57 -5.58
CA MET A 125 -9.64 12.53 -4.83
C MET A 125 -8.50 13.10 -5.68
N MET A 126 -7.76 12.27 -6.41
CA MET A 126 -6.62 12.74 -7.21
C MET A 126 -7.08 13.53 -8.44
N VAL A 127 -8.03 12.99 -9.21
CA VAL A 127 -8.41 13.54 -10.53
C VAL A 127 -9.50 14.60 -10.42
N LEU A 128 -10.52 14.42 -9.57
CA LEU A 128 -11.66 15.36 -9.52
C LEU A 128 -11.48 16.45 -8.47
N VAL A 129 -10.94 16.10 -7.29
CA VAL A 129 -10.76 17.06 -6.18
C VAL A 129 -9.48 17.88 -6.37
N GLN A 130 -8.33 17.20 -6.48
CA GLN A 130 -7.04 17.88 -6.60
C GLN A 130 -6.63 18.19 -8.04
N ARG A 131 -7.27 17.54 -9.03
CA ARG A 131 -7.01 17.73 -10.46
C ARG A 131 -5.58 17.38 -10.90
N LEU A 132 -5.00 16.36 -10.27
CA LEU A 132 -3.74 15.79 -10.71
C LEU A 132 -3.88 15.19 -12.11
N SER A 133 -2.80 15.19 -12.89
CA SER A 133 -2.78 14.53 -14.20
C SER A 133 -2.93 13.01 -14.05
N TRP A 134 -3.45 12.36 -15.09
CA TRP A 134 -3.55 10.90 -15.13
C TRP A 134 -2.19 10.22 -15.00
N SER A 135 -1.15 10.73 -15.67
CA SER A 135 0.20 10.17 -15.56
C SER A 135 0.73 10.21 -14.12
N ARG A 136 0.54 11.32 -13.41
CA ARG A 136 0.94 11.47 -12.00
C ARG A 136 0.14 10.53 -11.09
N THR A 137 -1.16 10.43 -11.32
CA THR A 137 -2.07 9.56 -10.55
C THR A 137 -1.75 8.08 -10.76
N LEU A 138 -1.47 7.66 -11.99
CA LEU A 138 -1.13 6.27 -12.30
C LEU A 138 0.27 5.91 -11.84
N LEU A 139 1.25 6.82 -11.94
CA LEU A 139 2.59 6.60 -11.39
C LEU A 139 2.54 6.42 -9.87
N ALA A 140 1.79 7.28 -9.17
CA ALA A 140 1.60 7.14 -7.73
C ALA A 140 0.90 5.81 -7.38
N LEU A 141 -0.12 5.41 -8.15
CA LEU A 141 -0.78 4.11 -7.95
C LEU A 141 0.21 2.96 -8.13
N LEU A 142 1.08 3.00 -9.15
CA LEU A 142 2.08 1.97 -9.40
C LEU A 142 3.09 1.86 -8.24
N THR A 143 3.55 2.99 -7.71
CA THR A 143 4.41 3.01 -6.50
C THR A 143 3.65 2.50 -5.26
N GLY A 144 2.35 2.79 -5.15
CA GLY A 144 1.50 2.31 -4.07
C GLY A 144 1.27 0.79 -4.13
N ILE A 145 1.10 0.23 -5.32
CA ILE A 145 1.06 -1.23 -5.52
C ILE A 145 2.41 -1.84 -5.11
N CYS A 146 3.53 -1.23 -5.50
CA CYS A 146 4.85 -1.70 -5.11
C CYS A 146 5.06 -1.67 -3.59
N TYR A 147 4.60 -0.62 -2.92
CA TYR A 147 4.53 -0.53 -1.46
C TYR A 147 3.80 -1.74 -0.84
N ILE A 148 2.61 -2.09 -1.35
CA ILE A 148 1.82 -3.23 -0.87
C ILE A 148 2.56 -4.56 -1.12
N LEU A 149 3.21 -4.72 -2.27
CA LEU A 149 3.95 -5.94 -2.59
C LEU A 149 5.22 -6.10 -1.74
N CYS A 150 5.93 -5.01 -1.44
CA CYS A 150 7.06 -5.04 -0.51
C CYS A 150 6.61 -5.40 0.91
N TRP A 151 5.46 -4.86 1.36
CA TRP A 151 4.83 -5.28 2.61
C TRP A 151 4.52 -6.78 2.62
N MET A 152 3.95 -7.29 1.53
CA MET A 152 3.62 -8.70 1.38
C MET A 152 4.86 -9.58 1.51
N ASN A 153 5.96 -9.23 0.85
CA ASN A 153 7.23 -9.96 0.97
C ASN A 153 7.76 -9.92 2.40
N GLY A 154 7.69 -8.78 3.09
CA GLY A 154 8.09 -8.65 4.49
C GLY A 154 7.28 -9.54 5.43
N ILE A 155 5.94 -9.51 5.33
CA ILE A 155 5.05 -10.30 6.18
C ILE A 155 5.13 -11.80 5.88
N ALA A 156 5.14 -12.18 4.61
CA ALA A 156 5.29 -13.58 4.23
C ALA A 156 6.65 -14.14 4.67
N SER A 157 7.71 -13.33 4.64
CA SER A 157 9.01 -13.71 5.21
C SER A 157 8.94 -13.90 6.71
N THR A 158 8.26 -13.00 7.45
CA THR A 158 8.03 -13.18 8.90
C THR A 158 7.35 -14.51 9.21
N SER A 159 6.32 -14.89 8.45
CA SER A 159 5.66 -16.18 8.62
C SER A 159 6.63 -17.35 8.43
N ARG A 160 7.42 -17.35 7.35
CA ARG A 160 8.41 -18.41 7.07
C ARG A 160 9.52 -18.49 8.12
N ILE A 161 9.96 -17.36 8.66
CA ILE A 161 10.93 -17.35 9.78
C ILE A 161 10.37 -18.10 10.98
N ILE A 162 9.11 -17.83 11.34
CA ILE A 162 8.50 -18.42 12.53
C ILE A 162 8.20 -19.92 12.33
N THR A 163 7.86 -20.34 11.12
CA THR A 163 7.32 -21.69 10.86
C THR A 163 8.37 -22.70 10.48
N ILE A 164 9.36 -22.29 9.68
CA ILE A 164 10.40 -23.19 9.14
C ILE A 164 11.81 -22.73 9.46
N GLY A 165 12.01 -21.56 10.11
CA GLY A 165 13.32 -21.12 10.59
C GLY A 165 14.35 -20.90 9.48
N ALA A 166 13.92 -20.42 8.30
CA ALA A 166 14.78 -20.37 7.13
C ALA A 166 15.68 -19.11 7.06
N ASP A 167 16.99 -19.32 6.91
CA ASP A 167 18.04 -18.29 6.97
C ASP A 167 17.86 -17.18 5.92
N LEU A 168 17.49 -17.55 4.69
CA LEU A 168 17.29 -16.58 3.60
C LEU A 168 16.23 -15.54 3.98
N PHE A 169 15.09 -16.00 4.52
CA PHE A 169 14.02 -15.10 4.94
C PHE A 169 14.49 -14.20 6.09
N THR A 170 15.23 -14.75 7.05
CA THR A 170 15.80 -13.97 8.17
C THR A 170 16.74 -12.86 7.71
N LEU A 171 17.56 -13.14 6.70
CA LEU A 171 18.50 -12.18 6.12
C LEU A 171 17.78 -11.00 5.43
N VAL A 172 16.71 -11.28 4.68
CA VAL A 172 16.08 -10.29 3.78
C VAL A 172 14.86 -9.57 4.36
N GLN A 173 14.19 -10.16 5.36
CA GLN A 173 12.87 -9.73 5.83
C GLN A 173 12.78 -8.24 6.18
N LYS A 174 13.76 -7.69 6.90
CA LYS A 174 13.73 -6.29 7.34
C LYS A 174 13.86 -5.32 6.18
N LEU A 175 14.62 -5.68 5.15
CA LEU A 175 14.88 -4.83 3.99
C LEU A 175 13.65 -4.70 3.09
N HIS A 176 12.78 -5.71 3.02
CA HIS A 176 11.46 -5.58 2.39
C HIS A 176 10.61 -4.49 3.06
N PHE A 177 10.64 -4.40 4.39
CA PHE A 177 9.96 -3.31 5.10
C PHE A 177 10.61 -1.95 4.89
N VAL A 178 11.94 -1.88 4.76
CA VAL A 178 12.62 -0.63 4.38
C VAL A 178 12.19 -0.18 2.98
N ALA A 179 12.16 -1.08 2.01
CA ALA A 179 11.69 -0.80 0.65
C ALA A 179 10.22 -0.36 0.64
N MET A 180 9.36 -1.03 1.42
CA MET A 180 7.95 -0.71 1.63
C MET A 180 7.77 0.74 2.15
N VAL A 181 8.49 1.13 3.20
CA VAL A 181 8.44 2.51 3.72
C VAL A 181 8.93 3.51 2.68
N GLY A 182 10.02 3.20 1.98
CA GLY A 182 10.53 4.03 0.88
C GLY A 182 9.48 4.27 -0.20
N MET A 183 8.82 3.21 -0.67
CA MET A 183 7.75 3.30 -1.67
C MET A 183 6.55 4.09 -1.17
N ALA A 184 6.13 3.92 0.10
CA ALA A 184 5.04 4.69 0.68
C ALA A 184 5.34 6.20 0.70
N VAL A 185 6.56 6.58 1.08
CA VAL A 185 7.02 7.99 1.07
C VAL A 185 7.04 8.53 -0.36
N VAL A 186 7.49 7.74 -1.33
CA VAL A 186 7.50 8.11 -2.76
C VAL A 186 6.08 8.29 -3.28
N THR A 187 5.15 7.39 -2.98
CA THR A 187 3.73 7.52 -3.34
C THR A 187 3.13 8.81 -2.80
N ALA A 188 3.32 9.09 -1.50
CA ALA A 188 2.86 10.33 -0.90
C ALA A 188 3.54 11.56 -1.54
N GLY A 189 4.84 11.49 -1.78
CA GLY A 189 5.64 12.53 -2.42
C GLY A 189 5.12 12.90 -3.81
N ILE A 190 4.89 11.89 -4.65
CA ILE A 190 4.30 12.05 -5.99
C ILE A 190 2.93 12.71 -5.86
N LEU A 191 2.06 12.29 -4.94
CA LEU A 191 0.70 12.84 -4.83
C LEU A 191 0.66 14.26 -4.26
N LEU A 192 1.55 14.61 -3.34
CA LEU A 192 1.56 15.91 -2.67
C LEU A 192 2.41 16.93 -3.42
N LYS A 193 3.72 16.73 -3.42
CA LYS A 193 4.69 17.65 -4.03
C LYS A 193 5.91 16.84 -4.51
N PRO A 194 5.95 16.50 -5.82
CA PRO A 194 7.03 15.76 -6.42
C PRO A 194 8.34 16.54 -6.29
N ARG A 195 9.38 15.88 -5.84
CA ARG A 195 10.74 16.41 -5.70
C ARG A 195 11.75 15.38 -6.16
N GLU A 196 12.89 15.86 -6.64
CA GLU A 196 13.94 15.00 -7.18
C GLU A 196 14.46 13.98 -6.16
N TRP A 197 14.61 14.35 -4.89
CA TRP A 197 15.01 13.40 -3.84
C TRP A 197 14.03 12.22 -3.68
N GLN A 198 12.75 12.39 -4.02
CA GLN A 198 11.78 11.30 -3.96
C GLN A 198 12.02 10.31 -5.11
N ARG A 199 12.50 10.77 -6.27
CA ARG A 199 12.94 9.87 -7.35
C ARG A 199 14.12 9.03 -6.88
N VAL A 200 15.11 9.65 -6.24
CA VAL A 200 16.28 8.97 -5.68
C VAL A 200 15.87 7.97 -4.57
N LEU A 201 14.93 8.34 -3.71
CA LEU A 201 14.38 7.42 -2.71
C LEU A 201 13.66 6.24 -3.36
N GLY A 202 12.87 6.47 -4.41
CA GLY A 202 12.20 5.41 -5.16
C GLY A 202 13.16 4.46 -5.87
N LEU A 203 14.25 4.99 -6.43
CA LEU A 203 15.35 4.19 -6.97
C LEU A 203 16.01 3.35 -5.88
N SER A 204 16.32 3.96 -4.73
CA SER A 204 16.97 3.26 -3.61
C SER A 204 16.08 2.14 -3.06
N ALA A 205 14.78 2.41 -2.87
CA ALA A 205 13.80 1.43 -2.42
C ALA A 205 13.60 0.31 -3.45
N GLY A 206 13.48 0.64 -4.73
CA GLY A 206 13.30 -0.33 -5.80
C GLY A 206 14.53 -1.23 -5.97
N VAL A 207 15.73 -0.66 -5.97
CA VAL A 207 16.99 -1.45 -6.02
C VAL A 207 17.15 -2.30 -4.78
N THR A 208 16.79 -1.81 -3.59
CA THR A 208 16.78 -2.61 -2.36
C THR A 208 15.89 -3.84 -2.55
N GLU A 209 14.65 -3.65 -3.01
CA GLU A 209 13.71 -4.76 -3.26
C GLU A 209 14.22 -5.72 -4.34
N LEU A 210 14.93 -5.25 -5.37
CA LEU A 210 15.55 -6.15 -6.35
C LEU A 210 16.65 -7.02 -5.72
N ILE A 211 17.52 -6.42 -4.92
CA ILE A 211 18.63 -7.13 -4.24
C ILE A 211 18.09 -8.23 -3.34
N VAL A 212 17.03 -7.94 -2.58
CA VAL A 212 16.52 -8.88 -1.58
C VAL A 212 15.41 -9.80 -2.10
N GLY A 213 14.59 -9.32 -3.02
CA GLY A 213 13.42 -10.02 -3.55
C GLY A 213 13.72 -10.98 -4.69
N ILE A 214 14.74 -10.71 -5.53
CA ILE A 214 15.10 -11.64 -6.62
C ILE A 214 15.57 -12.98 -6.08
N PRO A 215 16.55 -13.05 -5.13
CA PRO A 215 16.98 -14.33 -4.57
C PRO A 215 15.81 -15.09 -3.92
N LEU A 216 14.97 -14.35 -3.19
CA LEU A 216 13.78 -14.90 -2.53
C LEU A 216 12.79 -15.50 -3.54
N GLY A 217 12.49 -14.78 -4.62
CA GLY A 217 11.60 -15.24 -5.69
C GLY A 217 12.13 -16.48 -6.41
N ILE A 218 13.44 -16.55 -6.67
CA ILE A 218 14.08 -17.71 -7.31
C ILE A 218 13.97 -18.95 -6.43
N VAL A 219 14.45 -18.86 -5.18
CA VAL A 219 14.48 -20.00 -4.24
C VAL A 219 13.08 -20.53 -4.00
N THR A 220 12.12 -19.65 -3.71
CA THR A 220 10.74 -20.06 -3.48
C THR A 220 10.05 -20.63 -4.72
N THR A 221 10.40 -20.16 -5.92
CA THR A 221 9.89 -20.76 -7.17
C THR A 221 10.42 -22.17 -7.37
N GLN A 222 11.70 -22.41 -7.05
CA GLN A 222 12.32 -23.74 -7.12
C GLN A 222 11.69 -24.70 -6.10
N GLU A 223 11.50 -24.24 -4.86
CA GLU A 223 10.88 -25.04 -3.78
C GLU A 223 9.42 -25.39 -4.08
N LEU A 224 8.64 -24.43 -4.60
CA LEU A 224 7.21 -24.64 -4.88
C LEU A 224 6.94 -25.37 -6.20
N GLY A 225 7.91 -25.43 -7.12
CA GLY A 225 7.70 -25.94 -8.48
C GLY A 225 6.70 -25.13 -9.32
N ARG A 226 6.37 -23.91 -8.88
CA ARG A 226 5.42 -22.98 -9.54
C ARG A 226 5.84 -21.53 -9.30
N PHE A 227 5.23 -20.60 -10.03
CA PHE A 227 5.50 -19.17 -9.88
C PHE A 227 5.29 -18.69 -8.44
N SER A 228 6.33 -18.08 -7.87
CA SER A 228 6.29 -17.52 -6.52
C SER A 228 5.72 -16.09 -6.51
N LEU A 229 4.75 -15.85 -5.61
CA LEU A 229 4.23 -14.50 -5.37
C LEU A 229 5.28 -13.54 -4.81
N PHE A 230 6.37 -14.05 -4.22
CA PHE A 230 7.50 -13.22 -3.78
C PHE A 230 8.17 -12.48 -4.94
N SER A 231 8.02 -12.97 -6.17
CA SER A 231 8.57 -12.35 -7.38
C SER A 231 7.81 -11.09 -7.82
N LEU A 232 6.59 -10.84 -7.33
CA LEU A 232 5.78 -9.71 -7.78
C LEU A 232 6.40 -8.35 -7.39
N ALA A 233 6.88 -8.22 -6.16
CA ALA A 233 7.52 -6.99 -5.68
C ALA A 233 8.82 -6.63 -6.45
N PRO A 234 9.78 -7.56 -6.67
CA PRO A 234 10.97 -7.26 -7.46
C PRO A 234 10.64 -7.02 -8.94
N ILE A 235 9.67 -7.73 -9.55
CA ILE A 235 9.24 -7.43 -10.94
C ILE A 235 8.72 -6.00 -11.04
N LEU A 236 7.84 -5.59 -10.13
CA LEU A 236 7.29 -4.24 -10.17
C LEU A 236 8.34 -3.17 -9.83
N SER A 237 9.25 -3.49 -8.91
CA SER A 237 10.39 -2.63 -8.58
C SER A 237 11.32 -2.46 -9.79
N LEU A 238 11.55 -3.50 -10.59
CA LEU A 238 12.33 -3.40 -11.83
C LEU A 238 11.67 -2.41 -12.81
N VAL A 239 10.36 -2.55 -13.02
CA VAL A 239 9.59 -1.63 -13.88
C VAL A 239 9.71 -0.19 -13.37
N LEU A 240 9.54 0.05 -12.07
CA LEU A 240 9.66 1.38 -11.48
C LEU A 240 11.09 1.95 -11.55
N VAL A 241 12.11 1.13 -11.33
CA VAL A 241 13.51 1.54 -11.48
C VAL A 241 13.78 1.98 -12.93
N ILE A 242 13.33 1.20 -13.92
CA ILE A 242 13.44 1.58 -15.33
C ILE A 242 12.75 2.93 -15.59
N ILE A 243 11.52 3.10 -15.09
CA ILE A 243 10.76 4.36 -15.22
C ILE A 243 11.51 5.54 -14.58
N PHE A 244 12.11 5.36 -13.40
CA PHE A 244 12.78 6.43 -12.67
C PHE A 244 14.15 6.80 -13.23
N VAL A 245 14.89 5.85 -13.79
CA VAL A 245 16.15 6.10 -14.50
C VAL A 245 15.91 6.76 -15.86
N TRP A 246 14.78 6.46 -16.52
CA TRP A 246 14.52 6.95 -17.86
C TRP A 246 14.56 8.49 -17.93
N PRO A 247 15.42 9.08 -18.81
CA PRO A 247 15.60 10.52 -18.88
C PRO A 247 14.29 11.28 -19.13
N GLY A 248 14.00 12.25 -18.27
CA GLY A 248 12.84 13.14 -18.41
C GLY A 248 11.47 12.53 -18.09
N VAL A 249 11.34 11.21 -17.87
CA VAL A 249 10.04 10.57 -17.56
C VAL A 249 9.49 11.05 -16.23
N TRP A 250 10.32 11.08 -15.18
CA TRP A 250 9.91 11.61 -13.87
C TRP A 250 9.34 13.02 -13.97
N LYS A 251 10.07 13.94 -14.63
CA LYS A 251 9.64 15.33 -14.82
C LYS A 251 8.35 15.42 -15.62
N LYS A 252 8.26 14.69 -16.74
CA LYS A 252 7.09 14.66 -17.63
C LYS A 252 5.84 14.14 -16.91
N TRP A 253 5.95 13.06 -16.14
CA TRP A 253 4.79 12.40 -15.53
C TRP A 253 4.35 13.05 -14.22
N THR A 254 5.28 13.60 -13.45
CA THR A 254 4.97 14.28 -12.18
C THR A 254 4.63 15.76 -12.36
N GLY A 255 5.03 16.37 -13.48
CA GLY A 255 4.91 17.81 -13.72
C GLY A 255 5.78 18.65 -12.77
N GLY A 256 6.85 18.06 -12.24
CA GLY A 256 7.77 18.74 -11.32
C GLY A 256 8.51 19.89 -12.01
N GLU A 257 8.22 21.12 -11.60
CA GLU A 257 9.09 22.27 -11.87
C GLU A 257 10.33 22.17 -10.97
N GLU A 258 11.50 22.00 -11.56
CA GLU A 258 12.73 22.41 -10.90
C GLU A 258 12.76 23.94 -10.93
N LYS A 259 12.68 24.56 -9.76
CA LYS A 259 13.53 25.71 -9.55
C LYS A 259 14.93 25.13 -9.41
N ALA A 260 15.75 25.30 -10.43
CA ALA A 260 17.18 25.13 -10.30
C ALA A 260 17.64 26.03 -9.15
N GLU A 261 18.15 25.43 -8.08
CA GLU A 261 19.06 26.08 -7.15
C GLU A 261 20.47 25.72 -7.57
#